data_AF-A0A961S4A5-F1
#
_entry.id   AF-A0A961S4A5-F1
#
_cell.length_a   1.000
_cell.length_b   1.000
_cell.length_c   1.000
_cell.angle_alpha   90.00
_cell.angle_beta   90.00
_cell.angle_gamma   90.00
#
_symmetry.space_group_name_H-M   'P 1'
#
loop_
_entity.id
_entity.type
_entity.pdbx_description
1 polymer ?
#
loop_
_entity_poly.entity_id
_entity_poly.type
_entity_poly.pdbx_seq_one_letter_code
_entity_poly.pdbx_strand_id
1 'polypeptide(L)'
;VMEKFNLIFVASEIALRIYLTIGFAAVLGLAVLAATSTDAMVRRLGKRWKPLHKLIYVIAPLAVLHFFLQSKIDVSEAVLMAGLFILLMSYRVVIGRKFPVSPVVLSTAAVVAAGATALIEFAWYGLATGVDPWAVAKANVMISFGLRPAPLVLLTGIAVTFIVSLRRRFAAPRSALRERPAC
;
A
#
# COMPACT_ATOMS: atom_id res chain seq x y z
N VAL A 1 34.46 -22.96 4.86
CA VAL A 1 32.99 -22.74 4.92
C VAL A 1 32.52 -22.13 6.26
N MET A 2 33.39 -21.91 7.27
CA MET A 2 32.99 -21.39 8.59
C MET A 2 33.39 -19.91 8.87
N GLU A 3 33.22 -19.01 7.90
CA GLU A 3 33.39 -17.55 8.10
C GLU A 3 32.17 -16.76 7.57
N LYS A 4 30.95 -17.20 7.87
CA LYS A 4 29.71 -16.58 7.33
C LYS A 4 28.85 -15.84 8.35
N PHE A 5 29.28 -15.75 9.62
CA PHE A 5 28.54 -15.07 10.70
C PHE A 5 29.35 -13.92 11.33
N ASN A 6 30.07 -13.14 10.53
CA ASN A 6 30.67 -11.90 11.02
C ASN A 6 29.61 -10.80 11.02
N LEU A 7 28.95 -10.60 12.17
CA LEU A 7 27.90 -9.59 12.35
C LEU A 7 28.39 -8.16 12.07
N ILE A 8 29.68 -7.89 12.30
CA ILE A 8 30.28 -6.58 12.04
C ILE A 8 30.36 -6.33 10.53
N PHE A 9 30.78 -7.34 9.77
CA PHE A 9 30.80 -7.27 8.30
C PHE A 9 29.39 -7.03 7.72
N VAL A 10 28.39 -7.77 8.21
CA VAL A 10 27.00 -7.59 7.77
C VAL A 10 26.49 -6.19 8.09
N ALA A 11 26.76 -5.68 9.29
CA ALA A 11 26.38 -4.32 9.67
C ALA A 11 27.05 -3.25 8.79
N SER A 12 28.34 -3.43 8.44
CA SER A 12 29.04 -2.51 7.55
C SER A 12 28.45 -2.49 6.13
N GLU A 13 28.09 -3.63 5.56
CA GLU A 13 27.45 -3.69 4.23
C GLU A 13 26.09 -2.98 4.22
N ILE A 14 25.29 -3.13 5.28
CA ILE A 14 24.00 -2.45 5.41
C ILE A 14 24.19 -0.93 5.44
N ALA A 15 25.16 -0.45 6.23
CA ALA A 15 25.43 0.97 6.40
C ALA A 15 25.99 1.63 5.12
N LEU A 16 26.77 0.89 4.33
CA LEU A 16 27.40 1.40 3.11
C LEU A 16 26.42 1.51 1.93
N ARG A 17 25.28 0.82 1.98
CA ARG A 17 24.30 0.80 0.88
C ARG A 17 22.99 1.43 1.32
N ILE A 18 22.67 2.61 0.76
CA ILE A 18 21.49 3.39 1.15
C ILE A 18 20.18 2.60 1.06
N TYR A 19 20.00 1.78 0.03
CA TYR A 19 18.80 0.95 -0.13
C TYR A 19 18.67 -0.11 0.97
N LEU A 20 19.79 -0.70 1.44
CA LEU A 20 19.81 -1.63 2.56
C LEU A 20 19.49 -0.92 3.88
N THR A 21 20.06 0.27 4.10
CA THR A 21 19.78 1.08 5.29
C THR A 21 18.29 1.42 5.39
N ILE A 22 17.67 1.85 4.28
CA ILE A 22 16.23 2.16 4.22
C ILE A 22 15.38 0.92 4.51
N GLY A 23 15.71 -0.22 3.87
CA GLY A 23 14.99 -1.48 4.10
C GLY A 23 15.13 -1.98 5.54
N PHE A 24 16.32 -1.89 6.10
CA PHE A 24 16.60 -2.27 7.49
C PHE A 24 15.82 -1.40 8.48
N ALA A 25 15.79 -0.07 8.27
CA ALA A 25 14.99 0.84 9.09
C ALA A 25 13.49 0.51 9.01
N ALA A 26 12.97 0.18 7.82
CA ALA A 26 11.57 -0.23 7.64
C ALA A 26 11.26 -1.53 8.40
N VAL A 27 12.11 -2.55 8.28
CA VAL A 27 11.94 -3.85 8.96
C VAL A 27 12.02 -3.69 10.48
N LEU A 28 12.98 -2.92 11.00
CA LEU A 28 13.05 -2.63 12.43
C LEU A 28 11.80 -1.91 12.93
N GLY A 29 11.31 -0.92 12.18
CA GLY A 29 10.06 -0.23 12.49
C GLY A 29 8.88 -1.21 12.55
N LEU A 30 8.74 -2.08 11.55
CA LEU A 30 7.70 -3.11 11.54
C LEU A 30 7.83 -4.10 12.70
N ALA A 31 9.06 -4.50 13.06
CA ALA A 31 9.31 -5.40 14.18
C ALA A 31 8.85 -4.79 15.51
N VAL A 32 9.10 -3.49 15.73
CA VAL A 32 8.62 -2.76 16.91
C VAL A 32 7.09 -2.70 16.93
N LEU A 33 6.45 -2.41 15.79
CA LEU A 33 4.98 -2.41 15.69
C LEU A 33 4.40 -3.79 15.98
N ALA A 34 4.98 -4.85 15.41
CA ALA A 34 4.55 -6.23 15.62
C ALA A 34 4.67 -6.63 17.10
N ALA A 35 5.81 -6.35 17.74
CA ALA A 35 6.02 -6.63 19.16
C ALA A 35 5.04 -5.89 20.08
N THR A 36 4.53 -4.74 19.64
CA THR A 36 3.57 -3.91 20.39
C THR A 36 2.10 -4.12 19.98
N SER A 37 1.83 -5.14 19.16
CA SER A 37 0.48 -5.47 18.68
C SER A 37 -0.27 -6.49 19.55
N THR A 38 0.31 -6.93 20.67
CA THR A 38 -0.35 -7.85 21.61
C THR A 38 -1.24 -7.11 22.61
N ASP A 39 -2.34 -7.73 23.04
CA ASP A 39 -3.29 -7.11 23.99
C ASP A 39 -2.62 -6.67 25.30
N ALA A 40 -1.65 -7.45 25.78
CA ALA A 40 -0.84 -7.10 26.95
C ALA A 40 -0.07 -5.79 26.72
N MET A 41 0.52 -5.62 25.55
CA MET A 41 1.26 -4.41 25.20
C MET A 41 0.37 -3.20 24.93
N VAL A 42 -0.81 -3.41 24.33
CA VAL A 42 -1.83 -2.36 24.15
C VAL A 42 -2.23 -1.80 25.52
N ARG A 43 -2.52 -2.67 26.50
CA ARG A 43 -2.85 -2.26 27.87
C ARG A 43 -1.68 -1.57 28.57
N ARG A 44 -0.46 -2.07 28.41
CA ARG A 44 0.76 -1.51 29.04
C ARG A 44 1.12 -0.12 28.51
N LEU A 45 0.99 0.10 27.20
CA LEU A 45 1.36 1.38 26.56
C LEU A 45 0.25 2.44 26.67
N GLY A 46 -1.01 2.01 26.76
CA GLY A 46 -2.17 2.89 26.90
C GLY A 46 -2.18 4.02 25.86
N LYS A 47 -2.13 5.27 26.30
CA LYS A 47 -2.19 6.46 25.42
C LYS A 47 -1.02 6.56 24.43
N ARG A 48 0.14 5.97 24.75
CA ARG A 48 1.34 5.98 23.88
C ARG A 48 1.26 4.98 22.72
N TRP A 49 0.33 4.02 22.79
CA TRP A 49 0.19 2.99 21.76
C TRP A 49 -0.22 3.56 20.40
N LYS A 50 -1.21 4.46 20.39
CA LYS A 50 -1.71 5.11 19.17
C LYS A 50 -0.64 5.90 18.39
N PRO A 51 0.12 6.84 18.99
CA PRO A 51 1.16 7.55 18.26
C PRO A 51 2.28 6.63 17.77
N LEU A 52 2.65 5.60 18.54
CA LEU A 52 3.62 4.59 18.10
C LEU A 52 3.10 3.86 16.86
N HIS A 53 1.84 3.39 16.87
CA HIS A 53 1.27 2.69 15.73
C HIS A 53 0.99 3.58 14.51
N LYS A 54 0.96 4.91 14.67
CA LYS A 54 0.91 5.84 13.53
C LYS A 54 2.20 5.85 12.72
N LEU A 55 3.32 5.31 13.23
CA LEU A 55 4.55 5.19 12.47
C LEU A 55 4.38 4.33 11.20
N ILE A 56 3.35 3.49 11.12
CA ILE A 56 3.04 2.73 9.91
C ILE A 56 2.85 3.62 8.67
N TYR A 57 2.36 4.85 8.83
CA TYR A 57 2.18 5.79 7.73
C TYR A 57 3.49 6.33 7.17
N VAL A 58 4.59 6.21 7.93
CA VAL A 58 5.94 6.55 7.49
C VAL A 58 6.67 5.29 6.99
N ILE A 59 6.52 4.18 7.72
CA ILE A 59 7.18 2.91 7.42
C ILE A 59 6.69 2.33 6.09
N ALA A 60 5.39 2.40 5.78
CA ALA A 60 4.84 1.84 4.55
C ALA A 60 5.39 2.54 3.28
N PRO A 61 5.39 3.89 3.17
CA PRO A 61 6.09 4.57 2.08
C PRO A 61 7.59 4.26 2.02
N LEU A 62 8.25 4.11 3.17
CA LEU A 62 9.67 3.75 3.23
C LEU A 62 9.93 2.36 2.65
N ALA A 63 9.05 1.39 2.93
CA ALA A 63 9.13 0.05 2.36
C ALA A 63 8.89 0.05 0.84
N VAL A 64 7.94 0.86 0.35
CA VAL A 64 7.72 1.04 -1.09
C VAL A 64 8.95 1.65 -1.75
N LEU A 65 9.53 2.71 -1.16
CA LEU A 65 10.75 3.35 -1.65
C LEU A 65 11.94 2.38 -1.67
N HIS A 66 12.11 1.59 -0.61
CA HIS A 66 13.12 0.53 -0.57
C HIS A 66 12.97 -0.44 -1.74
N PHE A 67 11.73 -0.84 -2.07
CA PHE A 67 11.47 -1.72 -3.19
C PHE A 67 11.88 -1.08 -4.52
N PHE A 68 11.52 0.18 -4.76
CA PHE A 68 11.98 0.92 -5.94
C PHE A 68 13.50 0.98 -6.08
N LEU A 69 14.22 1.20 -4.97
CA LEU A 69 15.69 1.28 -4.98
C LEU A 69 16.36 -0.09 -5.17
N GLN A 70 15.70 -1.17 -4.75
CA GLN A 70 16.16 -2.54 -4.97
C GLN A 70 15.87 -3.02 -6.40
N SER A 71 14.74 -2.58 -6.97
CA SER A 71 14.36 -2.88 -8.34
C SER A 71 15.41 -2.32 -9.31
N LYS A 72 15.78 -3.13 -10.31
CA LYS A 72 16.73 -2.74 -11.36
C LYS A 72 16.01 -1.94 -12.44
N ILE A 73 16.06 -2.40 -13.69
CA ILE A 73 15.40 -1.72 -14.82
C ILE A 73 13.88 -1.95 -14.80
N ASP A 74 13.44 -3.14 -14.38
CA ASP A 74 12.01 -3.43 -14.24
C ASP A 74 11.53 -3.08 -12.83
N VAL A 75 10.68 -2.05 -12.77
CA VAL A 75 10.08 -1.53 -11.53
C VAL A 75 8.58 -1.76 -11.48
N SER A 76 8.03 -2.52 -12.44
CA SER A 76 6.59 -2.72 -12.59
C SER A 76 5.95 -3.25 -11.30
N GLU A 77 6.60 -4.20 -10.62
CA GLU A 77 6.12 -4.74 -9.35
C GLU A 77 6.16 -3.71 -8.21
N ALA A 78 7.22 -2.92 -8.11
CA ALA A 78 7.34 -1.85 -7.11
C ALA A 78 6.25 -0.76 -7.32
N VAL A 79 6.01 -0.39 -8.57
CA VAL A 79 4.95 0.53 -8.98
C VAL A 79 3.56 -0.03 -8.64
N LEU A 80 3.33 -1.32 -8.88
CA LEU A 80 2.07 -1.98 -8.52
C LEU A 80 1.82 -1.91 -7.01
N MET A 81 2.84 -2.22 -6.20
CA MET A 81 2.74 -2.12 -4.74
C MET A 81 2.49 -0.69 -4.27
N ALA A 82 3.14 0.30 -4.90
CA ALA A 82 2.89 1.72 -4.64
C ALA A 82 1.45 2.12 -4.97
N GLY A 83 0.94 1.67 -6.12
CA GLY A 83 -0.42 1.93 -6.57
C GLY A 83 -1.49 1.31 -5.67
N LEU A 84 -1.29 0.06 -5.24
CA LEU A 84 -2.17 -0.59 -4.25
C LEU A 84 -2.13 0.13 -2.90
N PHE A 85 -0.95 0.58 -2.46
CA PHE A 85 -0.82 1.40 -1.26
C PHE A 85 -1.60 2.72 -1.39
N ILE A 86 -1.48 3.43 -2.50
CA ILE A 86 -2.23 4.67 -2.78
C ILE A 86 -3.74 4.41 -2.80
N LEU A 87 -4.18 3.31 -3.41
CA LEU A 87 -5.58 2.91 -3.42
C LEU A 87 -6.12 2.72 -1.99
N LEU A 88 -5.39 1.97 -1.16
CA LEU A 88 -5.76 1.74 0.24
C LEU A 88 -5.77 3.05 1.06
N MET A 89 -4.79 3.92 0.84
CA MET A 89 -4.74 5.23 1.50
C MET A 89 -5.90 6.12 1.05
N SER A 90 -6.27 6.09 -0.23
CA SER A 90 -7.41 6.83 -0.76
C SER A 90 -8.71 6.40 -0.07
N TYR A 91 -8.93 5.08 0.08
CA TYR A 91 -10.09 4.57 0.84
C TYR A 91 -10.06 4.98 2.32
N ARG A 92 -8.88 5.00 2.93
CA ARG A 92 -8.73 5.45 4.31
C ARG A 92 -9.07 6.95 4.45
N VAL A 93 -8.66 7.79 3.50
CA VAL A 93 -9.00 9.22 3.49
C VAL A 93 -10.50 9.44 3.28
N VAL A 94 -11.14 8.68 2.38
CA VAL A 94 -12.60 8.72 2.17
C VAL A 94 -13.34 8.47 3.49
N ILE A 95 -12.97 7.42 4.21
CA ILE A 95 -13.57 7.06 5.50
C ILE A 95 -13.24 8.11 6.58
N GLY A 96 -11.97 8.52 6.68
CA GLY A 96 -11.49 9.48 7.68
C GLY A 96 -12.10 10.87 7.54
N ARG A 97 -12.36 11.33 6.30
CA ARG A 97 -13.04 12.60 6.01
C ARG A 97 -14.57 12.48 5.99
N LYS A 98 -15.13 11.32 6.37
CA LYS A 98 -16.58 11.06 6.43
C LYS A 98 -17.30 11.28 5.09
N PHE A 99 -16.61 11.08 3.97
CA PHE A 99 -17.29 11.07 2.67
C PHE A 99 -18.29 9.91 2.62
N PRO A 100 -19.40 10.03 1.87
CA PRO A 100 -20.30 8.92 1.67
C PRO A 100 -19.52 7.81 0.97
N VAL A 101 -19.55 6.60 1.55
CA VAL A 101 -18.93 5.42 0.94
C VAL A 101 -19.83 4.97 -0.23
N SER A 102 -20.16 5.83 -1.18
CA SER A 102 -20.96 5.45 -2.35
C SER A 102 -20.09 4.69 -3.34
N PRO A 103 -20.66 3.80 -4.17
CA PRO A 103 -19.91 3.14 -5.24
C PRO A 103 -19.19 4.16 -6.13
N VAL A 104 -19.83 5.30 -6.41
CA VAL A 104 -19.26 6.40 -7.19
C VAL A 104 -17.98 6.94 -6.53
N VAL A 105 -18.02 7.25 -5.23
CA VAL A 105 -16.83 7.76 -4.52
C VAL A 105 -15.70 6.74 -4.53
N LEU A 106 -16.01 5.44 -4.32
CA LEU A 106 -14.99 4.39 -4.38
C LEU A 106 -14.40 4.21 -5.78
N SER A 107 -15.22 4.26 -6.83
CA SER A 107 -14.76 4.24 -8.22
C SER A 107 -13.89 5.45 -8.55
N THR A 108 -14.27 6.65 -8.10
CA THR A 108 -13.43 7.85 -8.31
C THR A 108 -12.08 7.74 -7.60
N ALA A 109 -12.06 7.23 -6.36
CA ALA A 109 -10.81 6.97 -5.65
C ALA A 109 -9.94 5.94 -6.37
N ALA A 110 -10.54 4.89 -6.96
CA ALA A 110 -9.83 3.90 -7.77
C ALA A 110 -9.21 4.49 -9.04
N VAL A 111 -9.94 5.35 -9.76
CA VAL A 111 -9.42 6.05 -10.95
C VAL A 111 -8.27 6.99 -10.58
N VAL A 112 -8.42 7.77 -9.50
CA VAL A 112 -7.35 8.65 -9.01
C VAL A 112 -6.11 7.86 -8.63
N ALA A 113 -6.26 6.74 -7.92
CA ALA A 113 -5.15 5.88 -7.55
C ALA A 113 -4.45 5.26 -8.78
N ALA A 114 -5.22 4.80 -9.77
CA ALA A 114 -4.67 4.28 -11.02
C ALA A 114 -3.90 5.36 -11.81
N GLY A 115 -4.45 6.58 -11.89
CA GLY A 115 -3.76 7.72 -12.50
C GLY A 115 -2.46 8.08 -11.78
N ALA A 116 -2.49 8.13 -10.44
CA ALA A 116 -1.29 8.35 -9.64
C ALA A 116 -0.25 7.23 -9.85
N THR A 117 -0.68 5.98 -9.99
CA THR A 117 0.20 4.84 -10.29
C THR A 117 0.89 5.03 -11.64
N ALA A 118 0.15 5.39 -12.68
CA ALA A 118 0.71 5.64 -14.01
C ALA A 118 1.70 6.82 -14.00
N LEU A 119 1.41 7.89 -13.24
CA LEU A 119 2.31 9.02 -13.08
C LEU A 119 3.61 8.65 -12.35
N ILE A 120 3.53 7.83 -11.30
CA ILE A 120 4.70 7.33 -10.58
C ILE A 120 5.56 6.47 -11.49
N GLU A 121 4.95 5.57 -12.26
CA GLU A 121 5.66 4.74 -13.24
C GLU A 121 6.40 5.62 -14.26
N PHE A 122 5.67 6.56 -14.87
CA PHE A 122 6.22 7.50 -15.85
C PHE A 122 7.40 8.30 -15.27
N ALA A 123 7.21 8.88 -14.09
CA ALA A 123 8.24 9.69 -13.44
C ALA A 123 9.48 8.86 -13.08
N TRP A 124 9.30 7.64 -12.57
CA TRP A 124 10.43 6.79 -12.20
C TRP A 124 11.25 6.39 -13.42
N TYR A 125 10.60 5.97 -14.51
CA TYR A 125 11.33 5.61 -15.73
C TYR A 125 12.08 6.81 -16.35
N GLY A 126 11.50 8.01 -16.29
CA GLY A 126 12.13 9.21 -16.82
C GLY A 126 13.28 9.77 -15.98
N LEU A 127 13.17 9.69 -14.65
CA LEU A 127 14.12 10.32 -13.75
C LEU A 127 15.23 9.38 -13.28
N ALA A 128 14.91 8.10 -13.07
CA ALA A 128 15.82 7.17 -12.38
C ALA A 128 16.45 6.12 -13.32
N THR A 129 15.76 5.67 -14.36
CA THR A 129 16.24 4.56 -15.21
C THR A 129 16.72 4.99 -16.60
N GLY A 130 16.34 6.19 -17.06
CA GLY A 130 16.73 6.70 -18.38
C GLY A 130 15.98 6.05 -19.55
N VAL A 131 14.90 5.32 -19.28
CA VAL A 131 14.00 4.74 -20.30
C VAL A 131 13.01 5.81 -20.76
N ASP A 132 12.64 5.80 -22.05
CA ASP A 132 11.63 6.73 -22.58
C ASP A 132 10.29 6.60 -21.83
N PRO A 133 9.89 7.61 -21.05
CA PRO A 133 8.65 7.59 -20.26
C PRO A 133 7.41 7.51 -21.13
N TRP A 134 7.47 8.04 -22.36
CA TRP A 134 6.34 8.06 -23.26
C TRP A 134 6.05 6.66 -23.82
N ALA A 135 7.09 5.88 -24.11
CA ALA A 135 6.94 4.47 -24.45
C ALA A 135 6.25 3.68 -23.31
N VAL A 136 6.65 3.92 -22.07
CA VAL A 136 6.06 3.30 -20.86
C VAL A 136 4.60 3.73 -20.68
N ALA A 137 4.28 5.00 -20.86
CA ALA A 137 2.90 5.50 -20.80
C ALA A 137 2.01 4.84 -21.85
N LYS A 138 2.48 4.75 -23.10
CA LYS A 138 1.75 4.07 -24.18
C LYS A 138 1.52 2.59 -23.84
N ALA A 139 2.50 1.92 -23.25
CA ALA A 139 2.38 0.52 -22.86
C ALA A 139 1.32 0.30 -21.77
N ASN A 140 0.99 1.28 -20.92
CA ASN A 140 -0.13 1.16 -19.97
C ASN A 140 -1.51 1.05 -20.63
N VAL A 141 -1.62 1.51 -21.89
CA VAL A 141 -2.87 1.47 -22.67
C VAL A 141 -2.90 0.25 -23.60
N MET A 142 -1.74 -0.30 -23.96
CA MET A 142 -1.60 -1.44 -24.86
C MET A 142 -1.60 -2.76 -24.09
N ILE A 143 -2.76 -3.45 -24.08
CA ILE A 143 -2.94 -4.77 -23.43
C ILE A 143 -1.99 -5.84 -24.00
N SER A 144 -1.47 -5.62 -25.21
CA SER A 144 -0.53 -6.51 -25.90
C SER A 144 0.78 -6.76 -25.15
N PHE A 145 1.20 -5.87 -24.24
CA PHE A 145 2.42 -6.02 -23.43
C PHE A 145 2.17 -6.65 -22.05
N GLY A 146 0.96 -7.17 -21.81
CA GLY A 146 0.54 -7.67 -20.51
C GLY A 146 -0.11 -6.60 -19.63
N LEU A 147 -0.71 -7.03 -18.51
CA LEU A 147 -1.36 -6.13 -17.56
C LEU A 147 -0.31 -5.33 -16.79
N ARG A 148 -0.15 -4.06 -17.17
CA ARG A 148 0.73 -3.11 -16.48
C ARG A 148 0.14 -2.65 -15.14
N PRO A 149 0.94 -2.02 -14.26
CA PRO A 149 0.53 -1.72 -12.88
C PRO A 149 -0.73 -0.88 -12.75
N ALA A 150 -0.88 0.19 -13.55
CA ALA A 150 -2.03 1.09 -13.42
C ALA A 150 -3.38 0.41 -13.75
N PRO A 151 -3.52 -0.35 -14.85
CA PRO A 151 -4.71 -1.19 -15.09
C PRO A 151 -5.02 -2.17 -13.95
N LEU A 152 -4.01 -2.82 -13.36
CA LEU A 152 -4.21 -3.76 -12.24
C LEU A 152 -4.78 -3.07 -11.00
N VAL A 153 -4.28 -1.88 -10.67
CA VAL A 153 -4.78 -1.07 -9.54
C VAL A 153 -6.23 -0.66 -9.80
N LEU A 154 -6.56 -0.24 -11.02
CA LEU A 154 -7.92 0.13 -11.40
C LEU A 154 -8.88 -1.06 -11.29
N LEU A 155 -8.53 -2.20 -11.87
CA LEU A 155 -9.32 -3.43 -11.82
C LEU A 155 -9.56 -3.87 -10.37
N THR A 156 -8.54 -3.80 -9.52
CA THR A 156 -8.65 -4.11 -8.10
C THR A 156 -9.63 -3.17 -7.40
N GLY A 157 -9.55 -1.86 -7.66
CA GLY A 157 -10.45 -0.87 -7.08
C GLY A 157 -11.91 -1.02 -7.54
N ILE A 158 -12.12 -1.32 -8.83
CA ILE A 158 -13.44 -1.60 -9.39
C ILE A 158 -14.01 -2.89 -8.80
N ALA A 159 -13.22 -3.95 -8.68
CA ALA A 159 -13.64 -5.21 -8.08
C ALA A 159 -14.12 -5.01 -6.64
N VAL A 160 -13.38 -4.24 -5.83
CA VAL A 160 -13.81 -3.87 -4.47
C VAL A 160 -15.14 -3.11 -4.49
N THR A 161 -15.28 -2.15 -5.39
CA THR A 161 -16.52 -1.36 -5.52
C THR A 161 -17.71 -2.23 -5.92
N PHE A 162 -17.50 -3.16 -6.84
CA PHE A 162 -18.50 -4.13 -7.25
C PHE A 162 -18.93 -5.03 -6.09
N ILE A 163 -17.98 -5.58 -5.33
CA ILE A 163 -18.26 -6.40 -4.13
C ILE A 163 -19.04 -5.60 -3.09
N VAL A 164 -18.65 -4.35 -2.81
CA VAL A 164 -19.37 -3.48 -1.87
C VAL A 164 -20.79 -3.20 -2.34
N SER A 165 -20.98 -2.98 -3.64
CA SER A 165 -22.30 -2.73 -4.24
C SER A 165 -23.20 -3.96 -4.16
N LEU A 166 -22.67 -5.15 -4.47
CA LEU A 166 -23.39 -6.41 -4.31
C LEU A 166 -23.77 -6.65 -2.84
N ARG A 167 -22.83 -6.50 -1.90
CA ARG A 167 -23.09 -6.66 -0.47
C ARG A 167 -24.19 -5.73 0.04
N ARG A 168 -24.30 -4.52 -0.50
CA ARG A 168 -25.38 -3.58 -0.15
C ARG A 168 -26.73 -4.00 -0.70
N ARG A 169 -26.76 -4.56 -1.92
CA ARG A 169 -27.99 -5.08 -2.53
C ARG A 169 -28.53 -6.29 -1.76
N PHE A 170 -27.65 -7.15 -1.24
CA PHE A 170 -28.03 -8.36 -0.50
C PHE A 170 -28.04 -8.20 1.02
N ALA A 171 -27.73 -7.01 1.56
CA ALA A 171 -27.85 -6.76 2.99
C ALA A 171 -29.33 -6.63 3.37
N ALA A 172 -29.85 -7.62 4.10
CA ALA A 172 -31.22 -7.61 4.60
C ALA A 172 -31.50 -6.37 5.48
N PRO A 173 -32.70 -5.76 5.39
CA PRO A 173 -33.11 -4.69 6.29
C PRO A 173 -33.04 -5.15 7.75
N ARG A 174 -32.20 -4.51 8.57
CA ARG A 174 -32.08 -4.80 10.02
C ARG A 174 -33.33 -4.45 10.84
N SER A 175 -34.41 -3.98 10.21
CA SER A 175 -35.64 -3.54 10.89
C SER A 175 -36.47 -4.67 11.49
N ALA A 176 -36.34 -5.92 11.03
CA ALA A 176 -37.19 -7.03 11.49
C ALA A 176 -36.80 -7.65 12.86
N LEU A 177 -35.71 -7.20 13.50
CA LEU A 177 -35.22 -7.78 14.76
C LEU A 177 -35.42 -6.87 15.99
N ARG A 178 -35.94 -5.65 15.82
CA ARG A 178 -36.14 -4.69 16.94
C ARG A 178 -37.57 -4.67 17.49
N GLU A 179 -38.51 -5.37 16.84
CA GLU A 179 -39.92 -5.42 17.25
C GLU A 179 -40.29 -6.68 18.03
N ARG A 180 -39.32 -7.35 18.68
CA ARG A 180 -39.69 -8.33 19.71
C ARG A 180 -40.02 -7.54 20.99
N PRO A 181 -41.29 -7.44 21.42
CA PRO A 181 -41.58 -6.95 22.76
C PRO A 181 -40.85 -7.85 23.75
N ALA A 182 -40.14 -7.24 24.70
CA ALA A 182 -39.71 -7.93 25.89
C ALA A 182 -40.99 -8.38 26.62
N CYS A 183 -41.28 -9.67 26.59
CA CYS A 183 -42.21 -10.30 27.52
C CYS A 183 -41.53 -10.44 28.89
#